data_AF-W1XQP1-F1
#
_entry.id   AF-W1XQP1-F1
#
_cell.length_a   1.000
_cell.length_b   1.000
_cell.length_c   1.000
_cell.angle_alpha   90.00
_cell.angle_beta   90.00
_cell.angle_gamma   90.00
#
_symmetry.space_group_name_H-M   'P 1'
#
loop_
_entity.id
_entity.type
_entity.pdbx_description
1 polymer ?
#
loop_
_entity_poly.entity_id
_entity_poly.type
_entity_poly.pdbx_seq_one_letter_code
_entity_poly.pdbx_strand_id
1 'polypeptide(L)'
;LLDSTNIVTPKVSVITNVTIDHQAYCGDTVEEIARHKAGIIKSKVPVVTAAQDTPLNVIEDVAKKQHAKLYVFNKDFGIDSRSAVT
;
A
#
# COMPACT_ATOMS: atom_id res chain seq x y z
N LEU A 1 6.69 -10.61 -8.30
CA LEU A 1 5.54 -11.39 -8.80
C LEU A 1 4.57 -10.42 -9.47
N LEU A 2 3.91 -10.82 -10.57
CA LEU A 2 3.11 -9.95 -11.44
C LEU A 2 1.62 -10.17 -11.13
N ASP A 3 0.96 -9.19 -10.53
CA ASP A 3 -0.50 -9.17 -10.39
C ASP A 3 -1.13 -8.77 -11.74
N SER A 4 -2.09 -9.54 -12.24
CA SER A 4 -2.75 -9.30 -13.53
C SER A 4 -3.55 -8.00 -13.56
N THR A 5 -3.95 -7.48 -12.40
CA THR A 5 -4.61 -6.18 -12.27
C THR A 5 -3.65 -5.00 -12.40
N ASN A 6 -2.34 -5.21 -12.23
CA ASN A 6 -1.35 -4.14 -12.24
C ASN A 6 -0.99 -3.61 -13.66
N ILE A 7 -1.73 -4.01 -14.69
CA ILE A 7 -1.55 -3.51 -16.06
C ILE A 7 -2.12 -2.09 -16.25
N VAL A 8 -3.05 -1.66 -15.39
CA VAL A 8 -3.73 -0.36 -15.52
C VAL A 8 -2.96 0.78 -14.85
N THR A 9 -3.25 2.01 -15.27
CA THR A 9 -2.85 3.23 -14.55
C THR A 9 -4.09 3.78 -13.82
N PRO A 10 -4.19 3.59 -12.49
CA PRO A 10 -5.37 4.03 -11.75
C PRO A 10 -5.31 5.54 -11.46
N LYS A 11 -6.45 6.09 -11.00
CA LYS A 11 -6.49 7.45 -10.43
C LYS A 11 -5.91 7.51 -9.01
N VAL A 12 -5.96 6.38 -8.30
CA VAL A 12 -5.42 6.20 -6.95
C VAL A 12 -5.09 4.72 -6.75
N SER A 13 -3.97 4.45 -6.09
CA SER A 13 -3.61 3.11 -5.62
C SER A 13 -3.85 3.01 -4.12
N VAL A 14 -4.32 1.86 -3.63
CA VAL A 14 -4.59 1.65 -2.21
C VAL A 14 -3.89 0.38 -1.72
N ILE A 15 -3.10 0.51 -0.66
CA ILE A 15 -2.45 -0.62 0.04
C ILE A 15 -2.96 -0.59 1.47
N THR A 16 -3.99 -1.37 1.78
CA THR A 16 -4.67 -1.28 3.08
C THR A 16 -3.74 -1.57 4.25
N ASN A 17 -3.26 -2.80 4.36
CA ASN A 17 -2.29 -3.22 5.36
C ASN A 17 -1.30 -4.19 4.70
N VAL A 18 -0.17 -4.37 5.37
CA VAL A 18 0.79 -5.38 4.99
C VAL A 18 1.14 -6.15 6.25
N THR A 19 0.69 -7.39 6.29
CA THR A 19 1.01 -8.35 7.33
C THR A 19 1.68 -9.55 6.67
N ILE A 20 2.29 -10.42 7.46
CA ILE A 20 2.60 -11.77 6.97
C ILE A 20 1.24 -12.42 6.71
N ASP A 21 0.90 -12.53 5.43
CA ASP A 21 -0.30 -13.23 5.01
C ASP A 21 0.12 -14.17 3.89
N HIS A 22 -0.05 -15.47 4.15
CA HIS A 22 0.18 -16.57 3.20
C HIS A 22 1.60 -16.62 2.58
N GLN A 23 2.53 -17.25 3.31
CA GLN A 23 3.94 -17.46 2.93
C GLN A 23 4.16 -18.11 1.55
N ALA A 24 3.15 -18.76 0.97
CA ALA A 24 3.31 -19.50 -0.28
C ALA A 24 3.51 -18.64 -1.54
N TYR A 25 3.18 -17.33 -1.53
CA TYR A 25 3.14 -16.54 -2.78
C TYR A 25 3.70 -15.11 -2.73
N CYS A 26 3.95 -14.49 -1.57
CA CYS A 26 4.28 -13.05 -1.51
C CYS A 26 5.69 -12.71 -1.02
N GLY A 27 6.54 -13.70 -0.76
CA GLY A 27 7.87 -13.54 -0.14
C GLY A 27 7.89 -14.06 1.30
N ASP A 28 9.08 -14.25 1.85
CA ASP A 28 9.29 -14.85 3.17
C ASP A 28 9.28 -13.78 4.29
N THR A 29 9.36 -12.50 3.89
CA THR A 29 9.46 -11.37 4.81
C THR A 29 8.38 -10.32 4.54
N VAL A 30 7.98 -9.61 5.60
CA VAL A 30 7.01 -8.51 5.52
C VAL A 30 7.46 -7.43 4.53
N GLU A 31 8.77 -7.21 4.44
CA GLU A 31 9.43 -6.28 3.53
C GLU A 31 9.27 -6.70 2.06
N GLU A 32 9.38 -7.99 1.75
CA GLU A 32 9.15 -8.51 0.39
C GLU A 32 7.69 -8.41 -0.02
N ILE A 33 6.78 -8.75 0.90
CA ILE A 33 5.33 -8.61 0.68
C ILE A 33 5.00 -7.13 0.43
N ALA A 34 5.57 -6.22 1.23
CA ALA A 34 5.40 -4.78 1.06
C ALA A 34 5.93 -4.31 -0.30
N ARG A 35 7.12 -4.77 -0.72
CA ARG A 35 7.69 -4.44 -2.04
C ARG A 35 6.80 -4.92 -3.17
N HIS A 36 6.25 -6.13 -3.05
CA HIS A 36 5.35 -6.68 -4.06
C HIS A 36 4.07 -5.85 -4.16
N LYS A 37 3.40 -5.57 -3.03
CA LYS A 37 2.19 -4.74 -2.99
C LYS A 37 2.46 -3.31 -3.47
N ALA A 38 3.62 -2.74 -3.14
CA ALA A 38 4.04 -1.42 -3.63
C ALA A 38 4.24 -1.36 -5.16
N GLY A 39 4.29 -2.50 -5.85
CA GLY A 39 4.35 -2.58 -7.31
C GLY A 39 3.16 -1.96 -8.03
N ILE A 40 2.02 -1.74 -7.34
CA ILE A 40 0.85 -1.06 -7.92
C ILE A 40 0.96 0.49 -7.91
N ILE A 41 2.01 1.04 -7.30
CA ILE A 41 2.23 2.49 -7.27
C ILE A 41 2.72 2.94 -8.65
N LYS A 42 2.00 3.89 -9.26
CA LYS A 42 2.32 4.44 -10.58
C LYS A 42 2.83 5.88 -10.48
N SER A 43 3.62 6.30 -11.47
CA SER A 43 4.26 7.61 -11.46
C SER A 43 3.23 8.75 -11.35
N LYS A 44 3.43 9.66 -10.39
CA LYS A 44 2.57 10.81 -10.11
C LYS A 44 1.11 10.47 -9.74
N VAL A 45 0.78 9.19 -9.54
CA VAL A 45 -0.53 8.74 -9.09
C VAL A 45 -0.53 8.68 -7.56
N PRO A 46 -1.52 9.26 -6.86
CA PRO A 46 -1.57 9.21 -5.40
C PRO A 46 -1.74 7.77 -4.90
N VAL A 47 -1.16 7.50 -3.73
CA VAL A 47 -1.30 6.22 -3.03
C VAL A 47 -1.80 6.44 -1.61
N VAL A 48 -2.72 5.59 -1.17
CA VAL A 48 -3.29 5.57 0.18
C VAL A 48 -2.88 4.30 0.88
N THR A 49 -2.48 4.38 2.15
CA THR A 49 -2.11 3.21 2.93
C THR A 49 -2.55 3.29 4.39
N ALA A 50 -2.81 2.14 5.01
CA ALA A 50 -2.88 1.99 6.46
C ALA A 50 -1.78 1.05 7.00
N ALA A 51 -0.77 0.75 6.18
CA ALA A 51 0.42 0.02 6.61
C ALA A 51 1.24 0.83 7.64
N GLN A 52 1.94 0.11 8.51
CA GLN A 52 2.76 0.66 9.60
C GLN A 52 4.15 0.03 9.57
N ASP A 53 5.07 0.53 10.40
CA ASP A 53 6.41 -0.02 10.61
C ASP A 53 7.19 -0.26 9.31
N THR A 54 7.85 -1.42 9.17
CA THR A 54 8.70 -1.69 8.01
C THR A 54 7.97 -1.64 6.66
N PRO A 55 6.73 -2.18 6.52
CA PRO A 55 5.94 -1.96 5.31
C PRO A 55 5.77 -0.51 4.91
N LEU A 56 5.53 0.38 5.88
CA LEU A 56 5.34 1.80 5.59
C LEU A 56 6.61 2.39 4.99
N ASN A 57 7.78 2.04 5.54
CA ASN A 57 9.07 2.49 4.99
C ASN A 57 9.27 2.07 3.53
N VAL A 58 8.91 0.82 3.20
CA VAL A 58 8.99 0.31 1.83
C VAL A 58 8.04 1.06 0.89
N ILE A 59 6.80 1.29 1.31
CA ILE A 59 5.79 2.02 0.53
C ILE A 59 6.22 3.47 0.33
N GLU A 60 6.75 4.13 1.36
CA GLU A 60 7.29 5.49 1.29
C GLU A 60 8.41 5.60 0.26
N ASP A 61 9.35 4.65 0.26
CA ASP A 61 10.47 4.65 -0.68
C ASP A 61 10.02 4.50 -2.14
N VAL A 62 9.06 3.61 -2.39
CA VAL A 62 8.50 3.43 -3.74
C VAL A 62 7.68 4.65 -4.15
N ALA A 63 6.87 5.21 -3.25
CA ALA A 63 6.09 6.42 -3.53
C ALA A 63 7.00 7.60 -3.89
N LYS A 64 8.09 7.81 -3.14
CA LYS A 64 9.11 8.84 -3.44
C LYS A 64 9.72 8.62 -4.83
N LYS A 65 10.15 7.40 -5.16
CA LYS A 65 10.71 7.06 -6.48
C LYS A 65 9.73 7.31 -7.63
N GLN A 66 8.45 7.09 -7.39
CA GLN A 66 7.39 7.31 -8.38
C GLN A 66 6.87 8.76 -8.41
N HIS A 67 7.37 9.64 -7.54
CA HIS A 67 6.80 10.98 -7.33
C HIS A 67 5.30 10.94 -7.02
N ALA A 68 4.86 9.88 -6.34
CA ALA A 68 3.49 9.66 -5.93
C ALA A 68 3.24 10.34 -4.58
N LYS A 69 2.14 11.07 -4.46
CA LYS A 69 1.71 11.63 -3.18
C LYS A 69 1.15 10.51 -2.30
N LEU A 70 1.74 10.32 -1.12
CA LEU A 70 1.33 9.30 -0.16
C LEU A 70 0.38 9.89 0.89
N TYR A 71 -0.68 9.16 1.21
CA TYR A 71 -1.58 9.41 2.34
C TYR A 71 -1.57 8.21 3.29
N VAL A 72 -1.35 8.44 4.57
CA VAL A 72 -1.18 7.41 5.60
C VAL A 72 -2.28 7.53 6.65
N PHE A 73 -2.93 6.42 6.96
CA PHE A 73 -3.93 6.34 8.03
C PHE A 73 -3.32 6.72 9.39
N ASN A 74 -4.08 7.43 10.21
CA ASN A 74 -3.65 8.03 11.49
C ASN A 74 -2.56 9.11 11.38
N LYS A 75 -2.20 9.54 10.17
CA LYS A 75 -1.29 10.67 9.93
C LYS A 75 -1.93 11.74 9.06
N ASP A 76 -2.46 11.35 7.91
CA ASP A 76 -3.08 12.25 6.93
C ASP A 76 -4.61 12.17 6.93
N PHE A 77 -5.17 11.04 7.39
CA PHE A 77 -6.61 10.82 7.53
C PHE A 77 -6.92 9.83 8.66
N GLY A 78 -8.15 9.88 9.18
CA GLY A 78 -8.61 9.07 10.31
C GLY A 78 -10.08 8.70 10.20
N ILE A 79 -10.65 8.20 11.29
CA ILE A 79 -12.08 7.86 11.39
C ILE A 79 -12.72 8.82 12.38
N ASP A 80 -13.67 9.63 11.92
CA ASP A 80 -14.39 10.56 12.80
C ASP A 80 -15.52 9.89 13.58
N SER A 81 -16.19 8.90 12.97
CA SER A 81 -17.22 8.09 13.64
C SER A 81 -17.38 6.72 12.97
N ARG A 82 -17.82 5.73 13.75
CA ARG A 82 -18.23 4.40 13.24
C ARG A 82 -19.71 4.21 13.56
N SER A 83 -20.53 4.12 12.53
CA SER A 83 -21.92 3.67 12.69
C SER A 83 -21.96 2.17 12.41
N ALA A 84 -22.36 1.36 13.41
CA ALA A 84 -22.67 -0.03 13.16
C ALA A 84 -23.99 -0.09 12.39
N VAL A 85 -23.96 -0.60 11.16
CA VAL A 85 -25.19 -1.04 10.50
C VAL A 85 -25.53 -2.36 11.19
N THR A 86 -26.58 -2.34 12.02
CA THR A 86 -27.17 -3.56 12.59
C THR A 86 -28.12 -4.16 11.58
#